data_AF-A0A950KCI7-F1
#
_entry.id   AF-A0A950KCI7-F1
#
_cell.length_a   1.000
_cell.length_b   1.000
_cell.length_c   1.000
_cell.angle_alpha   90.00
_cell.angle_beta   90.00
_cell.angle_gamma   90.00
#
_symmetry.space_group_name_H-M   'P 1'
#
loop_
_entity.id
_entity.type
_entity.pdbx_description
1 polymer ?
#
loop_
_entity_poly.entity_id
_entity_poly.type
_entity_poly.pdbx_seq_one_letter_code
_entity_poly.pdbx_strand_id
1 'polypeptide(L)'
;MAKPGEPAWQVGLVNFGLFLPLSVALLIYLIRATPPIDRQECRLLRLFAFPAAAFLLACAFIKFAPWEWDNTKLIFWAYLVLMFCLWRAFLARWPVWLRVITILVLFFSGFVSVIGDVVSNPPDGYEIGLAPEWESVREALKPTSPEAVFAGYPTYNHPVLVTGHRMVMGFPGHLWSHGLNYRPEEIDLNALMAGSPDWRQVARRLRVDYLFWGNFEQRQYLQSSRPWEKECPVIAEGAWGRVFDLRKQGGG
;
A
#
# COMPACT_ATOMS: atom_id res chain seq x y z
N MET A 1 -9.12 13.30 -5.63
CA MET A 1 -10.19 14.29 -5.41
C MET A 1 -9.92 15.50 -6.28
N ALA A 2 -10.94 16.24 -6.70
CA ALA A 2 -10.72 17.49 -7.46
C ALA A 2 -9.99 18.50 -6.57
N LYS A 3 -8.92 19.12 -7.09
CA LYS A 3 -8.28 20.22 -6.37
C LYS A 3 -9.22 21.44 -6.34
N PRO A 4 -9.08 22.36 -5.37
CA PRO A 4 -9.84 23.60 -5.38
C PRO A 4 -9.68 24.33 -6.72
N GLY A 5 -10.79 24.55 -7.44
CA GLY A 5 -10.81 25.23 -8.75
C GLY A 5 -10.82 24.31 -9.98
N GLU A 6 -10.63 23.00 -9.83
CA GLU A 6 -10.74 22.06 -10.96
C GLU A 6 -12.21 21.63 -11.19
N PRO A 7 -12.72 21.70 -12.42
CA PRO A 7 -14.07 21.25 -12.71
C PRO A 7 -14.19 19.72 -12.55
N ALA A 8 -15.16 19.27 -11.75
CA ALA A 8 -15.36 17.85 -11.43
C ALA A 8 -15.53 16.94 -12.65
N TRP A 9 -16.11 17.44 -13.74
CA TRP A 9 -16.26 16.69 -14.99
C TRP A 9 -14.91 16.38 -15.65
N GLN A 10 -13.94 17.28 -15.53
CA GLN A 10 -12.62 17.14 -16.12
C GLN A 10 -11.81 16.11 -15.34
N VAL A 11 -11.87 16.19 -14.00
CA VAL A 11 -11.30 15.17 -13.10
C VAL A 11 -11.94 13.80 -13.38
N GLY A 12 -13.26 13.75 -13.55
CA GLY A 12 -13.97 12.53 -13.90
C GLY A 12 -13.48 11.92 -15.22
N LEU A 13 -13.43 12.70 -16.30
CA LEU A 13 -13.00 12.21 -17.61
C LEU A 13 -11.53 11.80 -17.64
N VAL A 14 -10.65 12.52 -16.96
CA VAL A 14 -9.23 12.14 -16.87
C VAL A 14 -9.05 10.80 -16.14
N ASN A 15 -9.79 10.58 -15.05
CA ASN A 15 -9.62 9.37 -14.24
C ASN A 15 -10.38 8.15 -14.77
N PHE A 16 -11.54 8.35 -15.41
CA PHE A 16 -12.44 7.26 -15.79
C PHE A 16 -12.72 7.19 -17.31
N GLY A 17 -12.31 8.17 -18.09
CA GLY A 17 -12.49 8.19 -19.54
C GLY A 17 -13.94 7.94 -19.95
N LEU A 18 -14.14 7.00 -20.88
CA LEU A 18 -15.45 6.63 -21.43
C LEU A 18 -16.38 5.95 -20.39
N PHE A 19 -15.86 5.48 -19.26
CA PHE A 19 -16.66 4.79 -18.25
C PHE A 19 -17.76 5.68 -17.64
N LEU A 20 -17.45 6.94 -17.32
CA LEU A 20 -18.44 7.86 -16.74
C LEU A 20 -19.60 8.20 -17.67
N PRO A 21 -19.38 8.67 -18.93
CA PRO A 21 -20.49 8.94 -19.83
C PRO A 21 -21.32 7.69 -20.13
N LEU A 22 -20.71 6.51 -20.25
CA LEU A 22 -21.44 5.26 -20.39
C LEU A 22 -22.28 4.93 -19.15
N SER A 23 -21.73 5.13 -17.95
CA SER A 23 -22.47 4.93 -16.69
C SER A 23 -23.67 5.88 -16.57
N VAL A 24 -23.52 7.14 -16.97
CA VAL A 24 -24.65 8.09 -17.03
C VAL A 24 -25.70 7.64 -18.04
N ALA A 25 -25.27 7.21 -19.24
CA ALA A 25 -26.19 6.67 -20.25
C ALA A 25 -26.94 5.42 -19.76
N LEU A 26 -26.26 4.54 -19.01
CA LEU A 26 -26.86 3.38 -18.36
C LEU A 26 -27.96 3.80 -17.38
N LEU A 27 -27.68 4.75 -16.48
CA LEU A 27 -28.66 5.21 -15.50
C LEU A 27 -29.89 5.82 -16.19
N ILE A 28 -29.67 6.67 -17.20
CA ILE A 28 -30.77 7.27 -17.99
C ILE A 28 -31.61 6.19 -18.68
N TYR A 29 -30.95 5.21 -19.30
CA TYR A 29 -31.62 4.09 -19.97
C TYR A 29 -32.44 3.24 -18.98
N LEU A 30 -31.86 2.93 -17.81
CA LEU A 30 -32.55 2.19 -16.76
C LEU A 30 -33.73 2.96 -16.17
N ILE A 31 -33.70 4.30 -16.10
CA ILE A 31 -34.86 5.12 -15.70
C ILE A 31 -35.97 5.01 -16.74
N ARG A 32 -35.63 5.14 -18.03
CA ARG A 32 -36.62 5.13 -19.12
C ARG A 32 -37.23 3.77 -19.42
N ALA A 33 -36.60 2.68 -18.94
CA ALA A 33 -37.08 1.30 -19.10
C ALA A 33 -37.42 0.95 -20.56
N THR A 34 -36.58 1.37 -21.52
CA THR A 34 -36.83 1.10 -22.92
C THR A 34 -36.46 -0.36 -23.27
N PRO A 35 -37.21 -1.04 -24.16
CA PRO A 35 -36.77 -2.31 -24.75
C PRO A 35 -35.32 -2.20 -25.27
N PRO A 36 -34.51 -3.27 -25.27
CA PRO A 36 -34.90 -4.69 -25.34
C PRO A 36 -34.76 -5.48 -24.02
N ILE A 37 -34.56 -4.82 -22.88
CA ILE A 37 -34.40 -5.51 -21.58
C ILE A 37 -35.77 -5.84 -20.98
N ASP A 38 -35.94 -7.07 -20.48
CA ASP A 38 -37.18 -7.46 -19.81
C ASP A 38 -37.33 -6.77 -18.44
N ARG A 39 -38.54 -6.82 -17.86
CA ARG A 39 -38.85 -6.12 -16.61
C ARG A 39 -38.04 -6.63 -15.41
N GLN A 40 -37.74 -7.93 -15.36
CA GLN A 40 -37.01 -8.55 -14.26
C GLN A 40 -35.53 -8.19 -14.33
N GLU A 41 -34.91 -8.31 -15.50
CA GLU A 41 -33.54 -7.87 -15.75
C GLU A 41 -33.40 -6.36 -15.48
N CYS A 42 -34.34 -5.54 -15.94
CA CYS A 42 -34.34 -4.10 -15.65
C CYS A 42 -34.38 -3.82 -14.14
N ARG A 43 -35.24 -4.52 -13.39
CA ARG A 43 -35.32 -4.39 -11.93
C ARG A 43 -34.01 -4.75 -11.26
N LEU A 44 -33.39 -5.88 -11.63
CA LEU A 44 -32.12 -6.32 -11.08
C LEU A 44 -31.00 -5.30 -11.39
N LEU A 45 -30.89 -4.86 -12.64
CA LEU A 45 -29.88 -3.87 -13.03
C LEU A 45 -30.05 -2.55 -12.28
N ARG A 46 -31.27 -2.10 -11.98
CA ARG A 46 -31.50 -0.91 -11.13
C ARG A 46 -31.00 -1.12 -9.71
N LEU A 47 -31.27 -2.29 -9.11
CA LEU A 47 -30.83 -2.63 -7.75
C LEU A 47 -29.31 -2.64 -7.60
N PHE A 48 -28.57 -2.91 -8.67
CA PHE A 48 -27.10 -2.88 -8.66
C PHE A 48 -26.54 -1.53 -9.09
N ALA A 49 -27.02 -0.97 -10.21
CA ALA A 49 -26.44 0.21 -10.83
C ALA A 49 -26.64 1.48 -9.98
N PHE A 50 -27.82 1.69 -9.38
CA PHE A 50 -28.06 2.91 -8.60
C PHE A 50 -27.24 2.98 -7.31
N PRO A 51 -27.20 1.93 -6.47
CA PRO A 51 -26.31 1.94 -5.30
C PRO A 51 -24.84 2.04 -5.69
N ALA A 52 -24.39 1.33 -6.73
CA ALA A 52 -23.00 1.43 -7.18
C ALA A 52 -22.65 2.84 -7.68
N ALA A 53 -23.53 3.49 -8.44
CA ALA A 53 -23.35 4.88 -8.88
C ALA A 53 -23.36 5.87 -7.70
N ALA A 54 -24.28 5.70 -6.76
CA ALA A 54 -24.33 6.51 -5.55
C ALA A 54 -23.06 6.34 -4.70
N PHE A 55 -22.54 5.12 -4.60
CA PHE A 55 -21.32 4.83 -3.86
C PHE A 55 -20.06 5.36 -4.56
N LEU A 56 -19.99 5.26 -5.90
CA LEU A 56 -18.94 5.90 -6.69
C LEU A 56 -18.94 7.41 -6.48
N LEU A 57 -20.13 8.04 -6.50
CA LEU A 57 -20.29 9.47 -6.25
C LEU A 57 -19.85 9.82 -4.83
N ALA A 58 -20.26 9.03 -3.82
CA ALA A 58 -19.82 9.22 -2.44
C ALA A 58 -18.29 9.17 -2.34
N CYS A 59 -17.63 8.21 -2.99
CA CYS A 59 -16.16 8.11 -3.00
C CYS A 59 -15.46 9.29 -3.70
N ALA A 60 -16.16 10.04 -4.57
CA ALA A 60 -15.61 11.22 -5.21
C ALA A 60 -15.61 12.46 -4.29
N PHE A 61 -16.53 12.52 -3.31
CA PHE A 61 -16.74 13.68 -2.45
C PHE A 61 -16.46 13.46 -0.96
N ILE A 62 -16.46 12.21 -0.51
CA ILE A 62 -16.30 11.83 0.88
C ILE A 62 -15.00 11.04 1.03
N LYS A 63 -14.16 11.45 1.97
CA LYS A 63 -12.94 10.76 2.35
C LYS A 63 -13.27 9.67 3.37
N PHE A 64 -13.22 8.40 2.97
CA PHE A 64 -13.57 7.27 3.85
C PHE A 64 -12.42 6.77 4.73
N ALA A 65 -11.19 7.18 4.45
CA ALA A 65 -10.00 6.83 5.21
C ALA A 65 -9.01 8.00 5.29
N PRO A 66 -8.04 8.01 6.24
CA PRO A 66 -7.09 9.11 6.41
C PRO A 66 -6.27 9.46 5.16
N TRP A 67 -6.13 8.53 4.22
CA TRP A 67 -5.50 8.74 2.92
C TRP A 67 -6.54 8.77 1.80
N GLU A 68 -6.55 9.80 0.97
CA GLU A 68 -7.57 9.95 -0.09
C GLU A 68 -7.55 8.81 -1.12
N TRP A 69 -6.36 8.27 -1.40
CA TRP A 69 -6.19 7.16 -2.34
C TRP A 69 -6.81 5.84 -1.86
N ASP A 70 -7.10 5.71 -0.57
CA ASP A 70 -7.78 4.51 -0.06
C ASP A 70 -9.22 4.41 -0.57
N ASN A 71 -9.85 5.51 -1.00
CA ASN A 71 -11.15 5.47 -1.68
C ASN A 71 -11.11 4.59 -2.95
N THR A 72 -9.94 4.41 -3.59
CA THR A 72 -9.79 3.53 -4.75
C THR A 72 -10.22 2.09 -4.43
N LYS A 73 -10.00 1.61 -3.19
CA LYS A 73 -10.42 0.28 -2.74
C LYS A 73 -11.95 0.12 -2.79
N LEU A 74 -12.68 1.21 -2.57
CA LEU A 74 -14.15 1.26 -2.60
C LEU A 74 -14.67 1.51 -4.03
N ILE A 75 -14.04 2.46 -4.74
CA ILE A 75 -14.33 2.79 -6.15
C ILE A 75 -14.23 1.54 -7.02
N PHE A 76 -13.24 0.69 -6.78
CA PHE A 76 -13.04 -0.55 -7.53
C PHE A 76 -14.29 -1.43 -7.55
N TRP A 77 -14.95 -1.63 -6.41
CA TRP A 77 -16.17 -2.45 -6.33
C TRP A 77 -17.35 -1.80 -7.04
N ALA A 78 -17.55 -0.49 -6.85
CA ALA A 78 -18.58 0.26 -7.58
C ALA A 78 -18.37 0.20 -9.09
N TYR A 79 -17.12 0.34 -9.52
CA TYR A 79 -16.70 0.25 -10.91
C TYR A 79 -17.03 -1.12 -11.52
N LEU A 80 -16.68 -2.22 -10.84
CA LEU A 80 -16.98 -3.57 -11.31
C LEU A 80 -18.49 -3.82 -11.47
N VAL A 81 -19.31 -3.38 -10.50
CA VAL A 81 -20.76 -3.53 -10.56
C VAL A 81 -21.35 -2.73 -11.73
N LEU A 82 -20.91 -1.48 -11.92
CA LEU A 82 -21.35 -0.64 -13.04
C LEU A 82 -20.90 -1.22 -14.38
N MET A 83 -19.68 -1.75 -14.47
CA MET A 83 -19.18 -2.41 -15.67
C MET A 83 -20.00 -3.65 -16.02
N PHE A 84 -20.34 -4.48 -15.03
CA PHE A 84 -21.26 -5.60 -15.23
C PHE A 84 -22.63 -5.13 -15.73
N CYS A 85 -23.19 -4.08 -15.14
CA CYS A 85 -24.46 -3.53 -15.58
C CYS A 85 -24.39 -2.95 -17.00
N LEU A 86 -23.29 -2.29 -17.37
CA LEU A 86 -23.03 -1.80 -18.73
C LEU A 86 -22.96 -2.94 -19.74
N TRP A 87 -22.25 -4.01 -19.38
CA TRP A 87 -22.17 -5.21 -20.20
C TRP A 87 -23.55 -5.82 -20.45
N ARG A 88 -24.29 -6.04 -19.35
CA ARG A 88 -25.64 -6.60 -19.38
C ARG A 88 -26.65 -5.70 -20.06
N ALA A 89 -26.52 -4.38 -20.02
CA ALA A 89 -27.48 -3.49 -20.68
C ALA A 89 -27.17 -3.26 -22.16
N PHE A 90 -25.90 -3.05 -22.50
CA PHE A 90 -25.49 -2.57 -23.81
C PHE A 90 -24.48 -3.50 -24.51
N LEU A 91 -23.29 -3.67 -23.95
CA LEU A 91 -22.15 -4.21 -24.72
C LEU A 91 -22.39 -5.65 -25.21
N ALA A 92 -23.09 -6.48 -24.44
CA ALA A 92 -23.41 -7.85 -24.82
C ALA A 92 -24.34 -7.92 -26.05
N ARG A 93 -25.15 -6.87 -26.28
CA ARG A 93 -26.11 -6.76 -27.39
C ARG A 93 -25.53 -6.06 -28.61
N TRP A 94 -24.35 -5.45 -28.50
CA TRP A 94 -23.68 -4.80 -29.61
C TRP A 94 -23.01 -5.81 -30.54
N PRO A 95 -22.87 -5.48 -31.84
CA PRO A 95 -22.08 -6.28 -32.76
C PRO A 95 -20.63 -6.38 -32.26
N VAL A 96 -19.99 -7.51 -32.56
CA VAL A 96 -18.68 -7.89 -31.99
C VAL A 96 -17.63 -6.79 -32.21
N TRP A 97 -17.59 -6.17 -33.39
CA TRP A 97 -16.62 -5.12 -33.71
C TRP A 97 -16.75 -3.90 -32.78
N LEU A 98 -17.97 -3.42 -32.52
CA LEU A 98 -18.20 -2.25 -31.65
C LEU A 98 -17.87 -2.58 -30.20
N ARG A 99 -18.15 -3.82 -29.78
CA ARG A 99 -17.80 -4.33 -28.47
C ARG A 99 -16.28 -4.35 -28.27
N VAL A 100 -15.53 -4.87 -29.24
CA VAL A 100 -14.06 -4.90 -29.20
C VAL A 100 -13.50 -3.49 -29.13
N ILE A 101 -13.95 -2.57 -29.98
CA ILE A 101 -13.49 -1.17 -29.96
C ILE A 101 -13.77 -0.53 -28.60
N THR A 102 -14.97 -0.73 -28.05
CA THR A 102 -15.35 -0.12 -26.76
C THR A 102 -14.50 -0.65 -25.61
N ILE A 103 -14.24 -1.96 -25.58
CA ILE A 103 -13.34 -2.57 -24.59
C ILE A 103 -11.93 -1.99 -24.74
N LEU A 104 -11.40 -1.91 -25.96
CA LEU A 104 -10.09 -1.33 -26.21
C LEU A 104 -10.00 0.10 -25.69
N VAL A 105 -11.02 0.94 -25.92
CA VAL A 105 -11.05 2.32 -25.42
C VAL A 105 -11.18 2.38 -23.89
N LEU A 106 -12.04 1.57 -23.28
CA LEU A 106 -12.23 1.55 -21.83
C LEU A 106 -10.98 1.12 -21.06
N PHE A 107 -10.19 0.21 -21.63
CA PHE A 107 -8.98 -0.33 -21.01
C PHE A 107 -7.69 0.24 -21.62
N PHE A 108 -7.78 1.22 -22.53
CA PHE A 108 -6.63 1.75 -23.27
C PHE A 108 -5.51 2.24 -22.34
N SER A 109 -5.85 3.04 -21.33
CA SER A 109 -4.87 3.54 -20.35
C SER A 109 -4.20 2.40 -19.57
N GLY A 110 -4.96 1.36 -19.22
CA GLY A 110 -4.43 0.15 -18.59
C GLY A 110 -3.47 -0.60 -19.50
N PHE A 111 -3.80 -0.76 -20.79
CA PHE A 111 -2.90 -1.38 -21.76
C PHE A 111 -1.61 -0.57 -21.93
N VAL A 112 -1.71 0.75 -22.05
CA VAL A 112 -0.53 1.63 -22.15
C VAL A 112 0.35 1.51 -20.90
N SER A 113 -0.25 1.49 -19.71
CA SER A 113 0.49 1.32 -18.46
C SER A 113 1.21 -0.03 -18.41
N VAL A 114 0.50 -1.14 -18.68
CA VAL A 114 1.10 -2.48 -18.61
C VAL A 114 2.16 -2.68 -19.68
N ILE A 115 1.92 -2.24 -20.91
CA ILE A 115 2.92 -2.32 -22.00
C ILE A 115 4.11 -1.42 -21.66
N GLY A 116 3.85 -0.21 -21.17
CA GLY A 116 4.88 0.72 -20.71
C GLY A 116 5.77 0.09 -19.65
N ASP A 117 5.18 -0.55 -18.64
CA ASP A 117 5.92 -1.23 -17.57
C ASP A 117 6.67 -2.46 -18.09
N VAL A 118 6.08 -3.28 -18.96
CA VAL A 118 6.74 -4.45 -19.56
C VAL A 118 7.93 -4.04 -20.43
N VAL A 119 7.82 -2.93 -21.17
CA VAL A 119 8.86 -2.45 -22.09
C VAL A 119 9.93 -1.61 -21.37
N SER A 120 9.53 -0.85 -20.35
CA SER A 120 10.41 0.11 -19.65
C SER A 120 10.97 -0.42 -18.34
N ASN A 121 10.56 -1.61 -17.90
CA ASN A 121 11.04 -2.16 -16.64
C ASN A 121 12.58 -2.22 -16.67
N PRO A 122 13.25 -1.78 -15.58
CA PRO A 122 14.62 -2.18 -15.33
C PRO A 122 14.72 -3.71 -15.45
N PRO A 123 15.86 -4.27 -15.89
CA PRO A 123 16.05 -5.72 -15.98
C PRO A 123 15.62 -6.50 -14.72
N ASP A 124 15.62 -5.81 -13.56
CA ASP A 124 15.37 -6.36 -12.24
C ASP A 124 14.00 -5.97 -11.63
N GLY A 125 13.15 -5.22 -12.35
CA GLY A 125 11.86 -4.75 -11.85
C GLY A 125 11.95 -3.78 -10.66
N TYR A 126 10.83 -3.56 -9.95
CA TYR A 126 10.84 -2.84 -8.67
C TYR A 126 11.21 -3.79 -7.53
N GLU A 127 12.35 -3.53 -6.89
CA GLU A 127 12.84 -4.33 -5.78
C GLU A 127 11.94 -4.18 -4.54
N ILE A 128 11.17 -5.23 -4.24
CA ILE A 128 10.39 -5.34 -2.99
C ILE A 128 11.28 -5.88 -1.86
N GLY A 129 12.28 -6.70 -2.21
CA GLY A 129 13.31 -7.22 -1.33
C GLY A 129 13.97 -8.46 -1.91
N LEU A 130 15.09 -8.87 -1.32
CA LEU A 130 15.90 -9.99 -1.80
C LEU A 130 15.55 -11.25 -1.01
N ALA A 131 14.94 -12.25 -1.67
CA ALA A 131 14.61 -13.52 -1.03
C ALA A 131 15.82 -14.22 -0.36
N PRO A 132 17.03 -14.24 -0.96
CA PRO A 132 18.21 -14.79 -0.29
C PRO A 132 18.60 -14.02 0.98
N GLU A 133 18.41 -12.70 0.99
CA GLU A 133 18.66 -11.85 2.16
C GLU A 133 17.69 -12.20 3.28
N TRP A 134 16.39 -12.26 2.98
CA TRP A 134 15.36 -12.60 3.95
C TRP A 134 15.54 -13.99 4.54
N GLU A 135 15.92 -14.97 3.72
CA GLU A 135 16.17 -16.32 4.22
C GLU A 135 17.42 -16.36 5.12
N SER A 136 18.49 -15.65 4.74
CA SER A 136 19.69 -15.54 5.57
C SER A 136 19.39 -14.86 6.92
N VAL A 137 18.58 -13.81 6.93
CA VAL A 137 18.12 -13.15 8.17
C VAL A 137 17.21 -14.07 8.97
N ARG A 138 16.30 -14.82 8.32
CA ARG A 138 15.42 -15.80 8.99
C ARG A 138 16.25 -16.81 9.75
N GLU A 139 17.20 -17.46 9.08
CA GLU A 139 18.07 -18.47 9.68
C GLU A 139 18.89 -17.88 10.85
N ALA A 140 19.44 -16.69 10.66
CA ALA A 140 20.23 -16.01 11.68
C ALA A 140 19.42 -15.65 12.94
N LEU A 141 18.14 -15.32 12.78
CA LEU A 141 17.27 -14.90 13.88
C LEU A 141 16.47 -16.04 14.52
N LYS A 142 16.47 -17.25 13.94
CA LYS A 142 15.82 -18.45 14.52
C LYS A 142 16.10 -18.68 16.01
N PRO A 143 17.33 -18.45 16.54
CA PRO A 143 17.60 -18.65 17.96
C PRO A 143 17.00 -17.57 18.87
N THR A 144 16.53 -16.46 18.31
CA THR A 144 15.97 -15.35 19.09
C THR A 144 14.51 -15.62 19.47
N SER A 145 14.04 -15.01 20.56
CA SER A 145 12.64 -15.15 20.97
C SER A 145 11.72 -14.44 19.96
N PRO A 146 10.57 -15.04 19.58
CA PRO A 146 9.57 -14.36 18.76
C PRO A 146 9.01 -13.08 19.40
N GLU A 147 9.12 -12.95 20.72
CA GLU A 147 8.69 -11.77 21.47
C GLU A 147 9.76 -10.69 21.57
N ALA A 148 11.00 -10.99 21.17
CA ALA A 148 12.10 -10.05 21.26
C ALA A 148 11.84 -8.85 20.34
N VAL A 149 12.15 -7.66 20.85
CA VAL A 149 11.93 -6.39 20.14
C VAL A 149 13.23 -5.91 19.52
N PHE A 150 13.19 -5.71 18.21
CA PHE A 150 14.32 -5.23 17.44
C PHE A 150 14.23 -3.72 17.17
N ALA A 151 15.34 -3.01 17.34
CA ALA A 151 15.55 -1.69 16.76
C ALA A 151 16.15 -1.83 15.36
N GLY A 152 15.64 -1.05 14.41
CA GLY A 152 16.07 -1.00 13.01
C GLY A 152 15.29 0.10 12.29
N TYR A 153 15.65 0.42 11.04
CA TYR A 153 14.93 1.43 10.26
C TYR A 153 13.54 0.88 9.89
N PRO A 154 12.43 1.56 10.27
CA PRO A 154 11.10 0.99 10.15
C PRO A 154 10.57 1.10 8.70
N THR A 155 11.01 0.21 7.82
CA THR A 155 10.49 0.07 6.44
C THR A 155 9.42 -1.01 6.36
N TYR A 156 8.59 -0.97 5.32
CA TYR A 156 7.53 -1.96 5.10
C TYR A 156 8.06 -3.35 4.72
N ASN A 157 9.30 -3.44 4.24
CA ASN A 157 9.98 -4.63 3.75
C ASN A 157 11.23 -4.98 4.56
N HIS A 158 11.35 -4.47 5.78
CA HIS A 158 12.52 -4.71 6.62
C HIS A 158 12.68 -6.23 6.90
N PRO A 159 13.88 -6.83 6.71
CA PRO A 159 14.06 -8.28 6.83
C PRO A 159 13.61 -8.85 8.19
N VAL A 160 13.82 -8.11 9.27
CA VAL A 160 13.35 -8.51 10.62
C VAL A 160 11.82 -8.61 10.70
N LEU A 161 11.08 -7.68 10.08
CA LEU A 161 9.61 -7.73 10.06
C LEU A 161 9.10 -8.87 9.17
N VAL A 162 9.69 -9.03 7.98
CA VAL A 162 9.28 -10.06 7.02
C VAL A 162 9.51 -11.48 7.57
N THR A 163 10.49 -11.64 8.46
CA THR A 163 10.77 -12.91 9.13
C THR A 163 9.91 -13.17 10.38
N GLY A 164 9.02 -12.23 10.73
CA GLY A 164 8.03 -12.39 11.80
C GLY A 164 8.48 -11.91 13.19
N HIS A 165 9.60 -11.21 13.29
CA HIS A 165 10.09 -10.66 14.56
C HIS A 165 9.49 -9.28 14.82
N ARG A 166 9.32 -8.94 16.10
CA ARG A 166 8.80 -7.62 16.50
C ARG A 166 9.88 -6.56 16.30
N MET A 167 9.50 -5.42 15.74
CA MET A 167 10.31 -4.20 15.78
C MET A 167 9.68 -3.17 16.70
N VAL A 168 10.47 -2.19 17.15
CA VAL A 168 10.00 -1.05 17.95
C VAL A 168 8.75 -0.41 17.34
N MET A 169 8.76 -0.24 16.01
CA MET A 169 7.61 0.22 15.24
C MET A 169 7.67 -0.33 13.81
N GLY A 170 6.52 -0.44 13.16
CA GLY A 170 6.42 -0.73 11.73
C GLY A 170 6.54 0.53 10.87
N PHE A 171 6.29 0.38 9.56
CA PHE A 171 6.37 1.48 8.60
C PHE A 171 5.50 2.69 8.99
N PRO A 172 6.06 3.91 9.17
CA PRO A 172 5.34 5.11 9.59
C PRO A 172 4.09 5.42 8.75
N GLY A 173 4.16 5.22 7.43
CA GLY A 173 3.02 5.47 6.54
C GLY A 173 1.80 4.59 6.87
N HIS A 174 2.03 3.34 7.29
CA HIS A 174 0.97 2.43 7.69
C HIS A 174 0.40 2.79 9.07
N LEU A 175 1.28 3.11 10.02
CA LEU A 175 0.86 3.55 11.36
C LEU A 175 0.01 4.82 11.28
N TRP A 176 0.40 5.77 10.42
CA TRP A 176 -0.38 6.97 10.13
C TRP A 176 -1.74 6.66 9.51
N SER A 177 -1.80 5.80 8.48
CA SER A 177 -3.08 5.45 7.84
C SER A 177 -4.05 4.73 8.78
N HIS A 178 -3.54 4.10 9.83
CA HIS A 178 -4.33 3.47 10.89
C HIS A 178 -4.62 4.38 12.10
N GLY A 179 -4.14 5.62 12.09
CA GLY A 179 -4.39 6.59 13.17
C GLY A 179 -3.68 6.26 14.48
N LEU A 180 -2.62 5.46 14.46
CA LEU A 180 -1.83 5.13 15.64
C LEU A 180 -0.93 6.31 16.04
N ASN A 181 -0.80 6.58 17.34
CA ASN A 181 0.17 7.57 17.83
C ASN A 181 1.54 6.91 17.97
N TYR A 182 2.38 7.03 16.94
CA TYR A 182 3.71 6.40 16.85
C TYR A 182 4.88 7.39 16.94
N ARG A 183 4.59 8.69 16.99
CA ARG A 183 5.61 9.75 16.93
C ARG A 183 6.61 9.69 18.10
N PRO A 184 6.20 9.40 19.35
CA PRO A 184 7.16 9.27 20.45
C PRO A 184 8.18 8.15 20.20
N GLU A 185 7.71 6.98 19.77
CA GLU A 185 8.55 5.82 19.46
C GLU A 185 9.46 6.10 18.26
N GLU A 186 8.98 6.82 17.25
CA GLU A 186 9.78 7.23 16.08
C GLU A 186 10.92 8.16 16.47
N ILE A 187 10.67 9.15 17.35
CA ILE A 187 11.69 10.08 17.83
C ILE A 187 12.77 9.33 18.62
N ASP A 188 12.34 8.51 19.59
CA ASP A 188 13.25 7.71 20.41
C ASP A 188 14.04 6.71 19.55
N LEU A 189 13.38 6.00 18.61
CA LEU A 189 14.06 5.06 17.73
C LEU A 189 15.10 5.77 16.87
N ASN A 190 14.78 6.93 16.30
CA ASN A 190 15.75 7.70 15.52
C ASN A 190 16.93 8.20 16.38
N ALA A 191 16.70 8.60 17.63
CA ALA A 191 17.76 8.99 18.54
C ALA A 191 18.69 7.80 18.87
N LEU A 192 18.10 6.62 19.15
CA LEU A 192 18.84 5.37 19.32
C LEU A 192 19.67 5.04 18.07
N MET A 193 19.05 5.00 16.90
CA MET A 193 19.70 4.60 15.64
C MET A 193 20.75 5.63 15.14
N ALA A 194 20.64 6.90 15.54
CA ALA A 194 21.67 7.91 15.32
C ALA A 194 22.86 7.80 16.29
N GLY A 195 22.72 7.00 17.37
CA GLY A 195 23.74 6.85 18.40
C GLY A 195 23.84 8.06 19.32
N SER A 196 22.70 8.55 19.83
CA SER A 196 22.67 9.60 20.85
C SER A 196 23.49 9.21 22.10
N PRO A 197 24.03 10.16 22.87
CA PRO A 197 24.82 9.84 24.07
C PRO A 197 24.04 9.00 25.12
N ASP A 198 22.72 9.17 25.17
CA ASP A 198 21.79 8.48 26.06
C ASP A 198 21.13 7.24 25.43
N TRP A 199 21.64 6.74 24.30
CA TRP A 199 21.03 5.67 23.52
C TRP A 199 20.62 4.43 24.34
N ARG A 200 21.37 4.10 25.41
CA ARG A 200 21.03 2.98 26.31
C ARG A 200 19.73 3.19 27.07
N GLN A 201 19.50 4.42 27.55
CA GLN A 201 18.26 4.76 28.25
C GLN A 201 17.08 4.73 27.28
N VAL A 202 17.29 5.24 26.06
CA VAL A 202 16.31 5.20 24.98
C VAL A 202 15.97 3.75 24.60
N ALA A 203 16.97 2.89 24.41
CA ALA A 203 16.78 1.46 24.12
C ALA A 203 15.96 0.75 25.21
N ARG A 204 16.22 1.03 26.49
CA ARG A 204 15.42 0.49 27.61
C ARG A 204 13.98 1.01 27.61
N ARG A 205 13.76 2.29 27.32
CA ARG A 205 12.42 2.88 27.22
C ARG A 205 11.60 2.23 26.10
N LEU A 206 12.24 1.95 24.96
CA LEU A 206 11.66 1.24 23.82
C LEU A 206 11.62 -0.28 24.01
N ARG A 207 12.16 -0.82 25.12
CA ARG A 207 12.26 -2.25 25.43
C ARG A 207 12.97 -3.05 24.33
N VAL A 208 14.02 -2.47 23.76
CA VAL A 208 14.82 -3.10 22.69
C VAL A 208 15.68 -4.21 23.26
N ASP A 209 15.52 -5.40 22.71
CA ASP A 209 16.37 -6.57 23.00
C ASP A 209 17.57 -6.63 22.07
N TYR A 210 17.35 -6.33 20.79
CA TYR A 210 18.36 -6.43 19.75
C TYR A 210 18.36 -5.23 18.83
N LEU A 211 19.51 -4.87 18.28
CA LEU A 211 19.62 -3.83 17.25
C LEU A 211 20.09 -4.48 15.95
N PHE A 212 19.30 -4.32 14.89
CA PHE A 212 19.62 -4.75 13.54
C PHE A 212 20.28 -3.60 12.78
N TRP A 213 21.39 -3.87 12.11
CA TRP A 213 22.13 -2.89 11.30
C TRP A 213 22.52 -3.48 9.94
N GLY A 214 21.70 -3.22 8.93
CA GLY A 214 21.88 -3.67 7.55
C GLY A 214 21.89 -2.53 6.54
N ASN A 215 21.53 -2.84 5.29
CA ASN A 215 21.60 -1.90 4.17
C ASN A 215 20.65 -0.70 4.34
N PHE A 216 19.44 -0.95 4.85
CA PHE A 216 18.45 0.09 5.09
C PHE A 216 18.93 1.08 6.16
N GLU A 217 19.48 0.59 7.27
CA GLU A 217 20.00 1.42 8.35
C GLU A 217 21.20 2.24 7.89
N GLN A 218 22.12 1.63 7.14
CA GLN A 218 23.30 2.32 6.62
C GLN A 218 22.93 3.47 5.70
N ARG A 219 21.94 3.29 4.81
CA ARG A 219 21.47 4.34 3.90
C ARG A 219 20.73 5.44 4.62
N GLN A 220 19.94 5.11 5.64
CA GLN A 220 19.14 6.10 6.37
C GLN A 220 19.97 6.90 7.38
N TYR A 221 20.81 6.22 8.15
CA TYR A 221 21.52 6.77 9.30
C TYR A 221 23.01 6.99 9.00
N LEU A 222 23.30 7.69 7.90
CA LEU A 222 24.67 7.94 7.41
C LEU A 222 25.60 8.60 8.46
N GLN A 223 25.02 9.41 9.35
CA GLN A 223 25.75 10.16 10.38
C GLN A 223 25.72 9.47 11.76
N SER A 224 25.29 8.20 11.83
CA SER A 224 25.22 7.49 13.11
C SER A 224 26.60 7.24 13.69
N SER A 225 26.75 7.54 14.98
CA SER A 225 27.99 7.29 15.73
C SER A 225 28.18 5.81 16.09
N ARG A 226 27.11 5.01 16.01
CA ARG A 226 27.08 3.55 16.20
C ARG A 226 27.81 3.04 17.46
N PRO A 227 27.54 3.59 18.66
CA PRO A 227 28.26 3.28 19.89
C PRO A 227 28.15 1.80 20.29
N TRP A 228 27.00 1.16 20.02
CA TRP A 228 26.78 -0.26 20.31
C TRP A 228 27.74 -1.21 19.58
N GLU A 229 28.34 -0.81 18.45
CA GLU A 229 29.29 -1.67 17.73
C GLU A 229 30.52 -2.02 18.58
N LYS A 230 30.89 -1.14 19.53
CA LYS A 230 32.02 -1.34 20.44
C LYS A 230 31.61 -1.95 21.78
N GLU A 231 30.35 -1.76 22.16
CA GLU A 231 29.88 -1.98 23.53
C GLU A 231 28.97 -3.20 23.67
N CYS A 232 28.38 -3.69 22.57
CA CYS A 232 27.43 -4.80 22.57
C CYS A 232 27.97 -6.00 21.77
N PRO A 233 27.71 -7.23 22.22
CA PRO A 233 28.09 -8.42 21.48
C PRO A 233 27.22 -8.57 20.23
N VAL A 234 27.85 -9.03 19.15
CA VAL A 234 27.16 -9.44 17.92
C VAL A 234 26.62 -10.86 18.12
N ILE A 235 25.32 -11.06 17.88
CA ILE A 235 24.68 -12.40 17.96
C ILE A 235 24.43 -13.03 16.60
N ALA A 236 24.42 -12.23 15.54
CA ALA A 236 24.30 -12.68 14.17
C ALA A 236 24.96 -11.70 13.21
N GLU A 237 25.54 -12.23 12.14
CA GLU A 237 26.21 -11.47 11.09
C GLU A 237 26.08 -12.20 9.74
N GLY A 238 25.97 -11.44 8.67
CA GLY A 238 25.99 -11.95 7.30
C GLY A 238 26.16 -10.81 6.29
N ALA A 239 26.06 -11.13 5.00
CA ALA A 239 26.13 -10.12 3.93
C ALA A 239 25.04 -9.04 4.04
N TRP A 240 23.95 -9.36 4.76
CA TRP A 240 22.82 -8.48 5.03
C TRP A 240 23.06 -7.48 6.19
N GLY A 241 24.10 -7.67 7.00
CA GLY A 241 24.39 -6.80 8.15
C GLY A 241 24.71 -7.56 9.43
N ARG A 242 24.52 -6.88 10.57
CA ARG A 242 24.83 -7.39 11.91
C ARG A 242 23.67 -7.16 12.88
N VAL A 243 23.57 -8.02 13.88
CA VAL A 243 22.61 -7.90 14.98
C VAL A 243 23.35 -7.89 16.31
N PHE A 244 23.07 -6.87 17.11
CA PHE A 244 23.70 -6.64 18.41
C PHE A 244 22.72 -6.99 19.55
N ASP A 245 23.19 -7.63 20.62
CA ASP A 245 22.40 -7.90 21.83
C ASP A 245 22.48 -6.72 22.81
N LEU A 246 21.34 -6.06 23.02
CA LEU A 246 21.20 -4.91 23.90
C LEU A 246 20.69 -5.31 25.29
N ARG A 247 20.32 -6.59 25.52
CA ARG A 247 19.82 -7.08 26.82
C ARG A 247 20.93 -7.27 27.84
N LYS A 248 22.12 -7.68 27.40
CA LYS A 248 23.30 -7.89 28.26
C LYS A 248 23.96 -6.58 28.68
N GLN A 249 23.18 -5.67 29.23
CA GLN A 249 23.67 -4.41 29.79
C GLN A 249 23.36 -4.35 31.29
N GLY A 250 24.04 -5.23 32.02
CA GLY A 250 23.96 -5.34 33.47
C GLY A 250 25.23 -5.97 34.02
N GLY A 251 26.27 -5.15 34.16
CA GLY A 251 27.46 -5.43 34.96
C GLY A 251 27.95 -4.10 35.50
N GLY A 252 27.47 -3.75 36.69
CA GLY A 252 28.20 -2.82 37.54
C GLY A 252 29.48 -3.48 38.05
#